data_AF-A0A844ZZW1-F1
#
_entry.id   AF-A0A844ZZW1-F1
#
_cell.length_a   1.000
_cell.length_b   1.000
_cell.length_c   1.000
_cell.angle_alpha   90.00
_cell.angle_beta   90.00
_cell.angle_gamma   90.00
#
_symmetry.space_group_name_H-M   'P 1'
#
loop_
_entity.id
_entity.type
_entity.pdbx_description
1 polymer ?
#
loop_
_entity_poly.entity_id
_entity_poly.type
_entity_poly.pdbx_seq_one_letter_code
_entity_poly.pdbx_strand_id
1 'polypeptide(L)'
;MEALLEGQHEVLTAKAVELALDGDTTALRLCLDRLAPPKKDSPLSLDLPLVRSAKDAVDASSMVLAAVSAGEITPDEAGRVMALLSAHNEIIEAGDHETRIAELEKRLEEQRSRRGA
;
A
#
# COMPACT_ATOMS: atom_id res chain seq x y z
N MET A 1 -2.78 35.06 1.60
CA MET A 1 -1.87 34.42 2.57
C MET A 1 -0.66 33.84 1.85
N GLU A 2 -0.87 33.11 0.76
CA GLU A 2 0.22 32.54 -0.08
C GLU A 2 1.17 33.59 -0.68
N ALA A 3 0.65 34.71 -1.19
CA ALA A 3 1.47 35.80 -1.75
C ALA A 3 2.38 36.53 -0.73
N LEU A 4 2.14 36.39 0.58
CA LEU A 4 2.99 37.01 1.63
C LEU A 4 4.21 36.15 1.99
N LEU A 5 4.13 34.85 1.68
CA LEU A 5 5.12 33.83 2.02
C LEU A 5 6.01 33.46 0.82
N GLU A 6 5.64 33.91 -0.38
CA GLU A 6 6.42 33.73 -1.60
C GLU A 6 7.79 34.41 -1.45
N GLY A 7 8.87 33.64 -1.59
CA GLY A 7 10.25 34.10 -1.37
C GLY A 7 10.72 34.20 0.10
N GLN A 8 9.84 34.09 1.11
CA GLN A 8 10.26 34.13 2.53
C GLN A 8 10.67 32.77 3.10
N HIS A 9 10.55 31.71 2.30
CA HIS A 9 10.81 30.33 2.73
C HIS A 9 12.21 30.14 3.32
N GLU A 10 13.24 30.66 2.65
CA GLU A 10 14.62 30.54 3.12
C GLU A 10 14.86 31.31 4.43
N VAL A 11 14.32 32.54 4.53
CA VAL A 11 14.47 33.40 5.71
C VAL A 11 13.76 32.81 6.93
N LEU A 12 12.53 32.32 6.75
CA LEU A 12 11.77 31.67 7.82
C LEU A 12 12.42 30.35 8.25
N THR A 13 12.96 29.58 7.29
CA THR A 13 13.68 28.34 7.59
C THR A 13 14.95 28.62 8.39
N ALA A 14 15.75 29.59 7.97
CA ALA A 14 16.96 30.00 8.70
C ALA A 14 16.63 30.46 10.13
N LYS A 15 15.57 31.26 10.30
CA LYS A 15 15.15 31.73 11.62
C LYS A 15 14.65 30.60 12.52
N ALA A 16 13.92 29.64 11.98
CA ALA A 16 13.49 28.46 12.72
C ALA A 16 14.68 27.61 13.20
N VAL A 17 15.71 27.45 12.37
CA VAL A 17 16.94 26.74 12.75
C VAL A 17 17.70 27.47 13.85
N GLU A 18 17.85 28.79 13.77
CA GLU A 18 18.49 29.60 14.81
C GLU A 18 17.79 29.42 16.17
N LEU A 19 16.46 29.61 16.20
CA LEU A 19 15.67 29.43 17.41
C LEU A 19 15.77 28.01 17.99
N ALA A 20 15.80 26.99 17.12
CA ALA A 20 15.98 25.61 17.53
C ALA A 20 17.36 25.38 18.19
N LEU A 21 18.42 25.95 17.61
CA LEU A 21 19.79 25.85 18.16
C LEU A 21 19.94 26.61 19.49
N ASP A 22 19.18 27.68 19.69
CA ASP A 22 19.11 28.44 20.94
C ASP A 22 18.24 27.75 22.02
N GLY A 23 17.68 26.58 21.73
CA GLY A 23 16.97 25.74 22.68
C GLY A 23 15.45 25.89 22.69
N ASP A 24 14.85 26.57 21.69
CA ASP A 24 13.41 26.57 21.50
C ASP A 24 12.93 25.16 21.12
N THR A 25 12.27 24.49 22.07
CA THR A 25 11.76 23.12 21.90
C THR A 25 10.67 22.99 20.84
N THR A 26 9.92 24.06 20.56
CA THR A 26 8.92 24.07 19.49
C THR A 26 9.60 24.14 18.13
N ALA A 27 10.59 25.02 17.98
CA ALA A 27 11.39 25.10 16.77
C ALA A 27 12.18 23.81 16.51
N LEU A 28 12.79 23.23 17.56
CA LEU A 28 13.46 21.92 17.50
C LEU A 28 12.53 20.82 16.99
N ARG A 29 11.33 20.71 17.54
CA ARG A 29 10.34 19.71 17.08
C ARG A 29 9.99 19.91 15.61
N LEU A 30 9.75 21.15 15.18
CA LEU A 30 9.45 21.49 13.79
C LEU A 30 10.60 21.09 12.84
N CYS A 31 11.85 21.37 13.23
CA CYS A 31 13.02 20.96 12.46
C CYS A 31 13.17 19.44 12.42
N LEU A 32 12.99 18.74 13.54
CA LEU A 32 13.08 17.27 13.61
C LEU A 32 11.98 16.57 12.81
N ASP A 33 10.75 17.06 12.87
CA ASP A 33 9.63 16.53 12.07
C ASP A 33 9.90 16.64 10.56
N ARG A 34 10.72 17.62 10.13
CA ARG A 34 11.09 17.80 8.71
C ARG A 34 12.35 17.03 8.31
N LEU A 35 13.36 16.96 9.18
CA LEU A 35 14.66 16.33 8.94
C LEU A 35 14.63 14.81 9.15
N ALA A 36 13.90 14.36 10.16
CA ALA A 36 13.73 12.97 10.53
C ALA A 36 12.23 12.69 10.78
N PRO A 37 11.37 12.89 9.76
CA PRO A 37 9.96 12.59 9.91
C PRO A 37 9.81 11.14 10.37
N PRO A 38 8.86 10.85 11.29
CA PRO A 38 8.51 9.46 11.57
C PRO A 38 8.21 8.77 10.24
N LYS A 39 8.93 7.68 9.95
CA LYS A 39 8.87 6.90 8.70
C LYS A 39 7.50 6.27 8.49
N LYS A 40 6.47 7.08 8.26
CA LYS A 40 5.10 6.59 8.03
C LYS A 40 4.93 6.14 6.58
N ASP A 41 5.58 6.82 5.64
CA ASP A 41 5.40 6.60 4.20
C ASP A 41 6.73 6.51 3.42
N SER A 42 7.71 5.79 3.95
CA SER A 42 8.88 5.45 3.13
C SER A 42 8.48 4.38 2.10
N PRO A 43 8.81 4.54 0.81
CA PRO A 43 8.57 3.51 -0.19
C PRO A 43 9.21 2.19 0.25
N LEU A 44 8.40 1.14 0.28
CA LEU A 44 8.84 -0.22 0.56
C LEU A 44 9.21 -0.90 -0.75
N SER A 45 10.41 -1.47 -0.84
CA SER A 45 10.82 -2.26 -2.02
C SER A 45 10.69 -3.74 -1.70
N LEU A 46 9.72 -4.40 -2.32
CA LEU A 46 9.56 -5.85 -2.28
C LEU A 46 9.30 -6.35 -3.70
N ASP A 47 10.12 -7.28 -4.17
CA ASP A 47 9.93 -7.92 -5.47
C ASP A 47 8.90 -9.05 -5.34
N LEU A 48 7.62 -8.66 -5.25
CA LEU A 48 6.52 -9.61 -5.16
C LEU A 48 6.25 -10.29 -6.51
N PRO A 49 5.84 -11.57 -6.51
CA PRO A 49 5.47 -12.26 -7.73
C PRO A 49 4.16 -11.69 -8.28
N LEU A 50 3.91 -11.94 -9.57
CA LEU A 50 2.62 -11.61 -10.18
C LEU A 50 1.52 -12.46 -9.54
N VAL A 51 0.52 -11.81 -8.96
CA VAL A 51 -0.63 -12.48 -8.37
C VAL A 51 -1.73 -12.58 -9.42
N ARG A 52 -2.03 -13.79 -9.89
CA ARG A 52 -3.09 -14.09 -10.88
C ARG A 52 -4.06 -15.17 -10.38
N SER A 53 -3.80 -15.73 -9.22
CA SER A 53 -4.57 -16.80 -8.60
C SER A 53 -4.36 -16.81 -7.09
N ALA A 54 -5.23 -17.51 -6.38
CA ALA A 54 -5.08 -17.74 -4.94
C ALA A 54 -3.74 -18.43 -4.59
N LYS A 55 -3.22 -19.30 -5.47
CA LYS A 55 -1.92 -19.92 -5.29
C LYS A 55 -0.80 -18.88 -5.31
N ASP A 56 -0.83 -17.97 -6.28
CA ASP A 56 0.17 -16.90 -6.38
C ASP A 56 0.11 -15.96 -5.17
N ALA A 57 -1.10 -15.73 -4.61
CA ALA A 57 -1.27 -14.94 -3.39
C ALA A 57 -0.61 -15.64 -2.18
N VAL A 58 -0.72 -16.97 -2.06
CA VAL A 58 -0.01 -17.74 -1.03
C VAL A 58 1.51 -17.62 -1.21
N ASP A 59 2.01 -17.75 -2.43
CA ASP A 59 3.45 -17.61 -2.72
C ASP A 59 3.96 -16.20 -2.37
N ALA A 60 3.21 -15.16 -2.76
CA ALA A 60 3.51 -13.77 -2.40
C ALA A 60 3.51 -13.55 -0.87
N SER A 61 2.50 -14.07 -0.16
CA SER A 61 2.40 -13.94 1.30
C SER A 61 3.58 -14.62 2.01
N SER A 62 4.04 -15.76 1.49
CA SER A 62 5.20 -16.49 2.03
C SER A 62 6.48 -15.66 1.90
N MET A 63 6.66 -14.95 0.78
CA MET A 63 7.79 -14.03 0.59
C MET A 63 7.75 -12.85 1.58
N VAL A 64 6.58 -12.29 1.83
CA VAL A 64 6.41 -11.22 2.83
C VAL A 64 6.79 -11.72 4.23
N LEU A 65 6.33 -12.90 4.63
CA LEU A 65 6.67 -13.50 5.93
C LEU A 65 8.17 -13.80 6.06
N ALA A 66 8.81 -14.23 4.97
CA ALA A 66 10.26 -14.45 4.94
C ALA A 66 11.03 -13.14 5.14
N ALA A 67 10.63 -12.06 4.47
CA ALA A 67 11.24 -10.74 4.62
C ALA A 67 11.12 -10.19 6.05
N VAL A 68 9.97 -10.41 6.71
CA VAL A 68 9.79 -10.08 8.14
C VAL A 68 10.74 -10.89 9.01
N SER A 69 10.82 -12.20 8.75
CA SER A 69 11.66 -13.11 9.54
C SER A 69 13.16 -12.80 9.39
N ALA A 70 13.56 -12.30 8.22
CA ALA A 70 14.92 -11.83 7.94
C ALA A 70 15.21 -10.43 8.51
N GLY A 71 14.18 -9.70 8.97
CA GLY A 71 14.31 -8.32 9.46
C GLY A 71 14.50 -7.27 8.36
N GLU A 72 14.22 -7.63 7.11
CA GLU A 72 14.30 -6.72 5.96
C GLU A 72 13.16 -5.68 5.97
N ILE A 73 12.00 -6.09 6.50
CA ILE A 73 10.83 -5.25 6.67
C ILE A 73 10.26 -5.43 8.08
N THR A 74 9.55 -4.41 8.56
CA THR A 74 8.86 -4.45 9.85
C THR A 74 7.53 -5.21 9.76
N PRO A 75 7.00 -5.73 10.88
CA PRO A 75 5.67 -6.33 10.91
C PRO A 75 4.55 -5.37 10.44
N ASP A 76 4.71 -4.08 10.69
CA ASP A 76 3.75 -3.04 10.30
C ASP A 76 3.78 -2.78 8.77
N GLU A 77 4.98 -2.73 8.16
CA GLU A 77 5.14 -2.71 6.71
C GLU A 77 4.55 -3.96 6.05
N ALA A 78 4.83 -5.14 6.60
CA ALA A 78 4.27 -6.39 6.12
C ALA A 78 2.74 -6.41 6.20
N GLY A 79 2.16 -5.89 7.29
CA GLY A 79 0.70 -5.76 7.42
C GLY A 79 0.07 -4.93 6.31
N ARG A 80 0.70 -3.81 5.92
CA ARG A 80 0.24 -2.99 4.78
C ARG A 80 0.31 -3.75 3.47
N VAL A 81 1.39 -4.49 3.22
CA VAL A 81 1.56 -5.28 1.98
C VAL A 81 0.54 -6.42 1.91
N MET A 82 0.36 -7.15 3.02
CA MET A 82 -0.63 -8.23 3.10
C MET A 82 -2.05 -7.73 2.85
N ALA A 83 -2.40 -6.53 3.33
CA ALA A 83 -3.70 -5.92 3.05
C ALA A 83 -3.90 -5.66 1.54
N LEU A 84 -2.88 -5.16 0.84
CA LEU A 84 -2.92 -4.98 -0.61
C LEU A 84 -3.03 -6.31 -1.37
N LEU A 85 -2.26 -7.33 -0.94
CA LEU A 85 -2.31 -8.67 -1.51
C LEU A 85 -3.70 -9.31 -1.38
N SER A 86 -4.31 -9.23 -0.20
CA SER A 86 -5.66 -9.76 0.03
C SER A 86 -6.69 -9.07 -0.85
N ALA A 87 -6.67 -7.73 -0.92
CA ALA A 87 -7.59 -6.98 -1.77
C ALA A 87 -7.44 -7.33 -3.26
N HIS A 88 -6.22 -7.50 -3.74
CA HIS A 88 -5.97 -7.91 -5.12
C HIS A 88 -6.43 -9.35 -5.39
N ASN A 89 -6.25 -10.26 -4.43
CA ASN A 89 -6.75 -11.63 -4.57
C ASN A 89 -8.29 -11.68 -4.62
N GLU A 90 -8.98 -10.88 -3.82
CA GLU A 90 -10.45 -10.75 -3.87
C GLU A 90 -10.94 -10.27 -5.25
N ILE A 91 -10.22 -9.34 -5.89
CA ILE A 91 -10.55 -8.89 -7.25
C ILE A 91 -10.43 -10.02 -8.28
N ILE A 92 -9.37 -10.84 -8.17
CA ILE A 92 -9.17 -12.00 -9.05
C ILE A 92 -10.28 -13.03 -8.85
N GLU A 93 -10.57 -13.38 -7.60
CA GLU A 93 -11.61 -14.35 -7.27
C GLU A 93 -12.98 -13.87 -7.76
N ALA A 94 -13.30 -12.58 -7.61
CA ALA A 94 -14.53 -12.02 -8.15
C ALA A 94 -14.63 -12.20 -9.68
N GLY A 95 -13.56 -11.95 -10.43
CA GLY A 95 -13.53 -12.15 -11.88
C GLY A 95 -13.62 -13.62 -12.31
N ASP A 96 -12.95 -14.53 -11.59
CA ASP A 96 -13.08 -15.98 -11.83
C ASP A 96 -14.50 -16.45 -11.58
N HIS A 97 -15.11 -16.00 -10.49
CA HIS A 97 -16.46 -16.36 -10.10
C HIS A 97 -17.48 -15.85 -11.12
N GLU A 98 -17.36 -14.60 -11.58
CA GLU A 98 -18.21 -14.04 -12.63
C GLU A 98 -18.14 -14.87 -13.92
N THR A 99 -16.93 -15.22 -14.35
CA THR A 99 -16.70 -16.04 -15.55
C THR A 99 -17.37 -17.41 -15.41
N ARG A 100 -17.16 -18.09 -14.28
CA ARG A 100 -17.70 -19.43 -14.03
C ARG A 100 -19.22 -19.43 -13.91
N ILE A 101 -19.80 -18.40 -13.30
CA ILE A 101 -21.26 -18.23 -13.21
C ILE A 101 -21.85 -18.08 -14.61
N ALA A 102 -21.29 -17.19 -15.44
CA ALA A 102 -21.76 -16.97 -16.81
C ALA A 102 -21.71 -18.27 -17.66
N GLU A 103 -20.64 -19.06 -17.52
CA GLU A 103 -20.56 -20.37 -18.19
C GLU A 103 -21.64 -21.35 -17.72
N LEU A 104 -21.90 -21.41 -16.42
CA LEU A 104 -22.92 -22.29 -15.85
C LEU A 104 -24.33 -21.87 -16.28
N GLU A 105 -24.63 -20.57 -16.30
CA GLU A 105 -25.90 -20.02 -16.78
C GLU A 105 -26.14 -20.38 -18.24
N LYS A 106 -25.13 -20.20 -19.10
CA LYS A 106 -25.19 -20.60 -20.52
C LYS A 106 -25.48 -22.10 -20.69
N ARG A 107 -24.75 -22.96 -19.96
CA ARG A 107 -24.96 -24.42 -20.00
C ARG A 107 -26.39 -24.79 -19.56
N LEU A 108 -26.93 -24.08 -18.57
CA LEU A 108 -28.28 -24.32 -18.08
C LEU A 108 -29.34 -23.91 -19.11
N GLU A 109 -29.16 -22.80 -19.81
CA GLU A 109 -30.03 -22.38 -20.92
C GLU A 109 -30.03 -23.39 -22.07
N GLU A 110 -28.85 -23.86 -22.47
CA GLU A 110 -28.71 -24.90 -23.51
C GLU A 110 -29.41 -26.21 -23.10
N GLN A 111 -29.28 -26.62 -21.84
CA GLN A 111 -29.97 -27.81 -21.33
C GLN A 111 -31.49 -27.63 -21.27
N ARG A 112 -31.98 -26.45 -20.90
CA ARG A 112 -33.42 -26.13 -20.90
C ARG A 112 -33.99 -26.16 -22.32
N SER A 113 -33.28 -25.58 -23.29
CA SER A 113 -33.66 -25.64 -24.70
C SER A 113 -33.74 -27.07 -25.22
N ARG A 114 -32.80 -27.94 -24.84
CA ARG A 114 -32.79 -29.37 -25.22
C ARG A 114 -33.88 -30.22 -24.57
N ARG A 115 -34.38 -29.84 -23.38
CA ARG A 115 -35.47 -30.57 -22.70
C ARG A 115 -36.87 -30.10 -23.11
N GLY A 116 -36.98 -28.91 -23.70
CA GLY A 116 -38.24 -28.34 -24.20
C GLY A 116 -38.52 -28.58 -25.68
N ALA A 117 -37.56 -29.15 -26.43
CA ALA A 117 -37.69 -29.60 -27.81
C ALA A 117 -37.91 -31.12 -27.86
#